data_AF-A0A564U121-F1
#
_entry.id   AF-A0A564U121-F1
#
_cell.length_a   1.000
_cell.length_b   1.000
_cell.length_c   1.000
_cell.angle_alpha   90.00
_cell.angle_beta   90.00
_cell.angle_gamma   90.00
#
_symmetry.space_group_name_H-M   'P 1'
#
loop_
_entity.id
_entity.type
_entity.pdbx_description
1 polymer ?
#
loop_
_entity_poly.entity_id
_entity_poly.type
_entity_poly.pdbx_seq_one_letter_code
_entity_poly.pdbx_strand_id
1 'polypeptide(L)'
;MIKSLSMMNNVAEVCGQLRRKMYGKNATAKDFKDSYIINNCIDYYCGKPEDLMKKEISELDQSQGKTSKSVNFRSDSYKKLNTYSKILNVPESEVCRRLLYFMLEAQVDNSSDRVQLTSLKSKVTLLQTQIEESMNTLAEIIAEIEMVEGRQD
;
A
#
# COMPACT_ATOMS: atom_id res chain seq x y z
N MET A 1 7.44 12.04 3.79
CA MET A 1 6.94 13.43 3.74
C MET A 1 5.46 13.41 4.09
N ILE A 2 5.01 14.20 5.06
CA ILE A 2 3.59 14.26 5.44
C ILE A 2 2.90 15.34 4.61
N LYS A 3 1.77 14.98 3.97
CA LYS A 3 0.93 15.90 3.19
C LYS A 3 -0.52 15.75 3.62
N SER A 4 -1.21 16.87 3.78
CA SER A 4 -2.67 16.86 3.92
C SER A 4 -3.30 16.90 2.53
N LEU A 5 -4.12 15.90 2.22
CA LEU A 5 -4.83 15.79 0.94
C LEU A 5 -6.34 15.80 1.15
N SER A 6 -7.05 16.36 0.18
CA SER A 6 -8.50 16.21 0.06
C SER A 6 -8.82 14.80 -0.47
N MET A 7 -9.17 13.88 0.43
CA MET A 7 -9.45 12.47 0.14
C MET A 7 -10.96 12.20 0.12
N MET A 8 -11.40 11.07 -0.40
CA MET A 8 -12.81 10.65 -0.33
C MET A 8 -13.23 10.39 1.14
N ASN A 9 -14.49 10.69 1.51
CA ASN A 9 -14.98 10.50 2.88
C ASN A 9 -14.86 9.05 3.37
N ASN A 10 -15.02 8.09 2.45
CA ASN A 10 -14.89 6.65 2.71
C ASN A 10 -13.45 6.13 2.53
N VAL A 11 -12.42 7.00 2.55
CA VAL A 11 -11.01 6.58 2.30
C VAL A 11 -10.54 5.46 3.24
N ALA A 12 -11.00 5.42 4.49
CA ALA A 12 -10.66 4.36 5.43
C ALA A 12 -11.23 3.00 4.99
N GLU A 13 -12.44 3.00 4.45
CA GLU A 13 -13.10 1.82 3.91
C GLU A 13 -12.37 1.33 2.64
N VAL A 14 -12.09 2.23 1.69
CA VAL A 14 -11.35 1.93 0.46
C VAL A 14 -9.97 1.33 0.79
N CYS A 15 -9.21 1.96 1.70
CA CYS A 15 -7.95 1.40 2.18
C CYS A 15 -8.13 0.02 2.83
N GLY A 16 -9.24 -0.20 3.55
CA GLY A 16 -9.61 -1.50 4.10
C GLY A 16 -9.83 -2.58 3.04
N GLN A 17 -10.55 -2.26 1.98
CA GLN A 17 -10.80 -3.18 0.87
C GLN A 17 -9.51 -3.49 0.10
N LEU A 18 -8.72 -2.46 -0.24
CA LEU A 18 -7.42 -2.59 -0.93
C LEU A 18 -6.42 -3.41 -0.10
N ARG A 19 -6.37 -3.17 1.22
CA ARG A 19 -5.53 -3.94 2.15
C ARG A 19 -5.85 -5.43 2.07
N ARG A 20 -7.13 -5.80 2.15
CA ARG A 20 -7.55 -7.20 2.04
C ARG A 20 -7.26 -7.80 0.67
N LYS A 21 -7.41 -7.00 -0.39
CA LYS A 21 -7.10 -7.39 -1.78
C LYS A 21 -5.60 -7.69 -1.96
N MET A 22 -4.71 -6.90 -1.37
CA MET A 22 -3.26 -7.03 -1.54
C MET A 22 -2.62 -8.07 -0.61
N TYR A 23 -3.03 -8.09 0.67
CA TYR A 23 -2.34 -8.86 1.73
C TYR A 23 -3.19 -10.00 2.30
N GLY A 24 -4.40 -10.20 1.80
CA GLY A 24 -5.28 -11.30 2.22
C GLY A 24 -6.39 -10.86 3.19
N LYS A 25 -7.41 -11.72 3.32
CA LYS A 25 -8.70 -11.40 3.97
C LYS A 25 -8.57 -10.92 5.42
N ASN A 26 -7.53 -11.37 6.12
CA ASN A 26 -7.29 -11.10 7.54
C ASN A 26 -6.40 -9.88 7.78
N ALA A 27 -5.91 -9.21 6.73
CA ALA A 27 -5.00 -8.08 6.86
C ALA A 27 -5.68 -6.86 7.52
N THR A 28 -5.08 -6.31 8.57
CA THR A 28 -5.68 -5.23 9.38
C THR A 28 -4.90 -3.92 9.28
N ALA A 29 -5.51 -2.82 9.74
CA ALA A 29 -4.86 -1.51 9.80
C ALA A 29 -3.67 -1.46 10.78
N LYS A 30 -3.57 -2.43 11.71
CA LYS A 30 -2.41 -2.57 12.60
C LYS A 30 -1.19 -3.04 11.80
N ASP A 31 -1.39 -4.01 10.91
CA ASP A 31 -0.33 -4.60 10.09
C ASP A 31 0.06 -3.67 8.93
N PHE A 32 -0.94 -3.08 8.27
CA PHE A 32 -0.75 -2.25 7.09
C PHE A 32 -1.54 -0.95 7.20
N LYS A 33 -0.91 0.10 7.73
CA LYS A 33 -1.52 1.43 7.89
C LYS A 33 -2.03 1.99 6.55
N ASP A 34 -3.07 2.82 6.57
CA ASP A 34 -3.62 3.43 5.36
C ASP A 34 -2.59 4.15 4.49
N SER A 35 -1.64 4.89 5.11
CA SER A 35 -0.56 5.53 4.36
C SER A 35 0.27 4.51 3.59
N TYR A 36 0.55 3.33 4.17
CA TYR A 36 1.28 2.27 3.48
C TYR A 36 0.50 1.74 2.28
N ILE A 37 -0.81 1.53 2.43
CA ILE A 37 -1.70 1.11 1.33
C ILE A 37 -1.70 2.15 0.20
N ILE A 38 -1.83 3.44 0.53
CA ILE A 38 -1.85 4.53 -0.44
C ILE A 38 -0.54 4.59 -1.23
N ASN A 39 0.62 4.53 -0.55
CA ASN A 39 1.92 4.52 -1.23
C ASN A 39 2.06 3.30 -2.15
N ASN A 40 1.64 2.10 -1.71
CA ASN A 40 1.72 0.91 -2.54
C ASN A 40 0.79 0.97 -3.75
N CYS A 41 -0.40 1.58 -3.63
CA CYS A 41 -1.27 1.82 -4.79
C CYS A 41 -0.60 2.72 -5.83
N ILE A 42 0.05 3.81 -5.38
CA ILE A 42 0.79 4.71 -6.27
C ILE A 42 1.94 3.97 -6.95
N ASP A 43 2.72 3.21 -6.19
CA ASP A 43 3.93 2.56 -6.71
C ASP A 43 3.60 1.42 -7.66
N TYR A 44 2.58 0.60 -7.35
CA TYR A 44 2.17 -0.54 -8.17
C TYR A 44 1.39 -0.16 -9.43
N TYR A 45 0.87 1.05 -9.50
CA TYR A 45 0.20 1.51 -10.71
C TYR A 45 1.19 1.65 -11.86
N CYS A 46 1.09 0.79 -12.87
CA CYS A 46 1.96 0.81 -14.06
C CYS A 46 1.22 1.28 -15.33
N GLY A 47 -0.02 1.78 -15.19
CA GLY A 47 -0.83 2.28 -16.30
C GLY A 47 -0.38 3.66 -16.77
N LYS A 48 -1.05 4.17 -17.82
CA LYS A 48 -0.82 5.53 -18.32
C LYS A 48 -1.63 6.52 -17.48
N PRO A 49 -1.10 7.67 -17.07
CA PRO A 49 -1.83 8.64 -16.24
C PRO A 49 -3.25 8.92 -16.75
N GLU A 50 -3.43 8.99 -18.07
CA GLU A 50 -4.70 9.28 -18.74
C GLU A 50 -5.78 8.23 -18.43
N ASP A 51 -5.41 6.99 -18.09
CA ASP A 51 -6.37 5.96 -17.67
C ASP A 51 -7.12 6.34 -16.39
N LEU A 52 -6.53 7.20 -15.54
CA LEU A 52 -7.18 7.74 -14.34
C LEU A 52 -8.28 8.75 -14.68
N MET A 53 -8.31 9.27 -15.91
CA MET A 53 -9.30 10.24 -16.37
C MET A 53 -10.48 9.57 -17.10
N LYS A 54 -10.50 8.24 -17.18
CA LYS A 54 -11.65 7.50 -17.74
C LYS A 54 -12.93 7.81 -16.97
N LYS A 55 -14.06 7.72 -17.68
CA LYS A 55 -15.37 8.15 -17.21
C LYS A 55 -15.77 7.42 -15.93
N GLU A 56 -15.56 6.11 -15.89
CA GLU A 56 -15.94 5.23 -14.78
C GLU A 56 -15.22 5.64 -13.47
N ILE A 57 -13.92 5.92 -13.56
CA ILE A 57 -13.11 6.37 -12.42
C ILE A 57 -13.48 7.80 -12.00
N SER A 58 -13.76 8.66 -12.97
CA SER A 58 -14.16 10.05 -12.72
C SER A 58 -15.51 10.12 -12.01
N GLU A 59 -16.48 9.30 -12.41
CA GLU A 59 -17.80 9.21 -11.77
C GLU A 59 -17.69 8.73 -10.31
N LEU A 60 -16.84 7.73 -10.04
CA LEU A 60 -16.58 7.27 -8.67
C LEU A 60 -15.95 8.36 -7.79
N ASP A 61 -14.96 9.10 -8.31
CA ASP A 61 -14.32 10.21 -7.58
C ASP A 61 -15.32 11.33 -7.26
N GLN A 62 -16.22 11.61 -8.20
CA GLN A 62 -17.26 12.62 -8.04
C GLN A 62 -18.38 12.17 -7.09
N SER A 63 -18.68 10.87 -7.02
CA SER A 63 -19.77 10.31 -6.22
C SER A 63 -19.61 10.50 -4.71
N GLN A 64 -18.39 10.68 -4.22
CA GLN A 64 -18.11 10.82 -2.79
C GLN A 64 -17.85 12.27 -2.37
N GLY A 65 -18.29 12.61 -1.15
CA GLY A 65 -17.82 13.79 -0.45
C GLY A 65 -16.31 13.73 -0.17
N LYS A 66 -15.70 14.88 0.10
CA LYS A 66 -14.25 15.00 0.31
C LYS A 66 -13.95 15.45 1.75
N THR A 67 -12.91 14.88 2.33
CA THR A 67 -12.42 15.19 3.67
C THR A 67 -10.90 15.37 3.67
N SER A 68 -10.39 16.17 4.59
CA SER A 68 -8.95 16.40 4.76
C SER A 68 -8.31 15.22 5.48
N LYS A 69 -7.27 14.60 4.90
CA LYS A 69 -6.53 13.50 5.53
C LYS A 69 -5.03 13.66 5.34
N SER A 70 -4.29 13.55 6.44
CA SER A 70 -2.84 13.50 6.44
C SER A 70 -2.32 12.13 6.00
N VAL A 71 -1.44 12.12 5.00
CA VAL A 71 -0.80 10.92 4.47
C VAL A 71 0.72 11.09 4.56
N ASN A 72 1.40 10.07 5.08
CA ASN A 72 2.86 10.02 5.05
C ASN A 72 3.32 9.31 3.77
N PHE A 73 3.84 10.08 2.82
CA PHE A 73 4.35 9.57 1.55
C PHE A 73 5.84 9.21 1.61
N ARG A 74 6.21 8.12 0.93
CA ARG A 74 7.60 7.89 0.50
C ARG A 74 7.97 8.93 -0.55
N SER A 75 9.26 9.26 -0.64
CA SER A 75 9.76 10.26 -1.58
C SER A 75 9.38 9.93 -3.02
N ASP A 76 9.59 8.68 -3.44
CA ASP A 76 9.38 8.25 -4.82
C ASP A 76 7.89 8.16 -5.16
N SER A 77 7.07 7.65 -4.24
CA SER A 77 5.62 7.63 -4.39
C SER A 77 5.06 9.05 -4.54
N TYR A 78 5.53 10.01 -3.73
CA TYR A 78 5.11 11.40 -3.87
C TYR A 78 5.57 12.02 -5.18
N LYS A 79 6.83 11.76 -5.59
CA LYS A 79 7.36 12.25 -6.87
C LYS A 79 6.53 11.73 -8.05
N LYS A 80 6.13 10.46 -8.03
CA LYS A 80 5.25 9.86 -9.03
C LYS A 80 3.87 10.52 -9.05
N LEU A 81 3.26 10.69 -7.88
CA LEU A 81 1.97 11.38 -7.72
C LEU A 81 2.02 12.82 -8.28
N ASN A 82 3.07 13.58 -7.93
CA ASN A 82 3.29 14.94 -8.43
C ASN A 82 3.47 14.97 -9.95
N THR A 83 4.18 13.99 -10.50
CA THR A 83 4.37 13.87 -11.96
C THR A 83 3.04 13.66 -12.66
N TYR A 84 2.20 12.77 -12.15
CA TYR A 84 0.87 12.51 -12.72
C TYR A 84 -0.05 13.73 -12.60
N SER A 85 0.00 14.42 -11.46
CA SER A 85 -0.75 15.68 -11.27
C SER A 85 -0.42 16.71 -12.35
N LYS A 86 0.87 16.85 -12.70
CA LYS A 86 1.32 17.75 -13.78
C LYS A 86 0.88 17.29 -15.17
N ILE A 87 1.02 15.99 -15.48
CA ILE A 87 0.62 15.43 -16.78
C ILE A 87 -0.88 15.62 -17.03
N LEU A 88 -1.68 15.31 -16.01
CA LEU A 88 -3.14 15.34 -16.10
C LEU A 88 -3.74 16.73 -15.87
N ASN A 89 -2.93 17.69 -15.43
CA ASN A 89 -3.36 19.03 -15.04
C ASN A 89 -4.51 19.02 -13.99
N VAL A 90 -4.40 18.14 -13.00
CA VAL A 90 -5.33 18.04 -11.87
C VAL A 90 -4.58 17.97 -10.53
N PRO A 91 -5.20 18.32 -9.39
CA PRO A 91 -4.53 18.29 -8.10
C PRO A 91 -4.01 16.89 -7.70
N GLU A 92 -2.90 16.83 -6.96
CA GLU A 92 -2.34 15.57 -6.41
C GLU A 92 -3.36 14.76 -5.63
N SER A 93 -4.27 15.45 -4.92
CA SER A 93 -5.35 14.82 -4.16
C SER A 93 -6.32 14.07 -5.08
N GLU A 94 -6.65 14.63 -6.25
CA GLU A 94 -7.52 14.00 -7.24
C GLU A 94 -6.86 12.80 -7.89
N VAL A 95 -5.59 12.93 -8.28
CA VAL A 95 -4.82 11.78 -8.77
C VAL A 95 -4.79 10.66 -7.73
N CYS A 96 -4.58 11.00 -6.45
CA CYS A 96 -4.53 10.02 -5.37
C CYS A 96 -5.87 9.28 -5.20
N ARG A 97 -7.00 10.02 -5.13
CA ARG A 97 -8.33 9.41 -5.02
C ARG A 97 -8.63 8.50 -6.21
N ARG A 98 -8.36 8.97 -7.43
CA ARG A 98 -8.57 8.21 -8.67
C ARG A 98 -7.69 6.97 -8.78
N LEU A 99 -6.44 7.03 -8.31
CA LEU A 99 -5.57 5.86 -8.19
C LEU A 99 -6.16 4.81 -7.24
N LEU A 100 -6.68 5.22 -6.09
CA LEU A 100 -7.29 4.28 -5.14
C LEU A 100 -8.52 3.61 -5.73
N TYR A 101 -9.40 4.37 -6.40
CA TYR A 101 -10.53 3.78 -7.11
C TYR A 101 -10.11 2.90 -8.26
N PHE A 102 -9.15 3.32 -9.08
CA PHE A 102 -8.62 2.49 -10.16
C PHE A 102 -8.09 1.16 -9.63
N MET A 103 -7.31 1.17 -8.56
CA MET A 103 -6.77 -0.06 -7.96
C MET A 103 -7.85 -0.92 -7.31
N LEU A 104 -8.95 -0.31 -6.85
CA LEU A 104 -10.10 -1.01 -6.28
C LEU A 104 -10.94 -1.68 -7.38
N GLU A 105 -11.37 -0.88 -8.35
CA GLU A 105 -12.21 -1.24 -9.51
C GLU A 105 -11.51 -2.05 -10.58
N ALA A 106 -10.18 -2.06 -10.61
CA ALA A 106 -9.42 -2.99 -11.44
C ALA A 106 -9.68 -4.43 -10.96
N GLN A 107 -10.83 -4.95 -11.39
CA GLN A 107 -11.15 -6.33 -11.70
C GLN A 107 -11.02 -6.58 -13.22
N VAL A 108 -10.38 -5.68 -13.97
CA VAL A 108 -9.93 -5.98 -15.33
C VAL A 108 -8.72 -6.87 -15.21
N ASP A 109 -8.98 -8.17 -15.15
CA ASP A 109 -8.03 -9.27 -15.27
C ASP A 109 -6.65 -9.03 -14.64
N ASN A 110 -6.45 -9.61 -13.47
CA ASN A 110 -5.13 -9.75 -12.88
C ASN A 110 -4.26 -10.75 -13.69
N SER A 111 -4.33 -10.72 -15.02
CA SER A 111 -3.48 -11.45 -15.98
C SER A 111 -2.28 -10.60 -16.44
N SER A 112 -2.04 -9.44 -15.83
CA SER A 112 -0.70 -8.85 -15.89
C SER A 112 0.17 -9.55 -14.85
N ASP A 113 0.86 -10.60 -15.27
CA ASP A 113 1.86 -11.34 -14.50
C ASP A 113 2.79 -10.42 -13.69
N ARG A 114 3.02 -9.18 -14.14
CA ARG A 114 3.85 -8.18 -13.45
C ARG A 114 3.28 -7.67 -12.12
N VAL A 115 1.96 -7.45 -12.01
CA VAL A 115 1.35 -6.97 -10.76
C VAL A 115 1.29 -8.10 -9.75
N GLN A 116 0.94 -9.31 -10.20
CA GLN A 116 1.03 -10.52 -9.38
C GLN A 116 2.48 -10.77 -8.93
N LEU A 117 3.45 -10.70 -9.85
CA LEU A 117 4.87 -10.92 -9.53
C LEU A 117 5.40 -9.89 -8.54
N THR A 118 5.04 -8.61 -8.69
CA THR A 118 5.47 -7.56 -7.75
C THR A 118 4.85 -7.79 -6.37
N SER A 119 3.56 -8.11 -6.31
CA SER A 119 2.88 -8.48 -5.06
C SER A 119 3.51 -9.72 -4.41
N LEU A 120 3.81 -10.75 -5.19
CA LEU A 120 4.46 -11.98 -4.73
C LEU A 120 5.88 -11.70 -4.24
N LYS A 121 6.68 -10.90 -4.96
CA LYS A 121 8.02 -10.47 -4.53
C LYS A 121 7.97 -9.73 -3.20
N SER A 122 7.05 -8.78 -3.03
CA SER A 122 6.88 -8.08 -1.76
C SER A 122 6.45 -9.01 -0.62
N LYS A 123 5.59 -10.01 -0.90
CA LYS A 123 5.22 -11.04 0.08
C LYS A 123 6.43 -11.91 0.46
N VAL A 124 7.25 -12.30 -0.51
CA VAL A 124 8.48 -13.05 -0.27
C VAL A 124 9.44 -12.25 0.61
N THR A 125 9.71 -10.98 0.29
CA THR A 125 10.58 -10.13 1.11
C THR A 125 10.09 -10.00 2.54
N LEU A 126 8.78 -9.79 2.74
CA LEU A 126 8.20 -9.71 4.09
C LEU A 126 8.39 -11.01 4.86
N LEU A 127 8.12 -12.17 4.23
CA LEU A 127 8.31 -13.47 4.84
C LEU A 127 9.79 -13.75 5.15
N GLN A 128 10.71 -13.34 4.28
CA GLN A 128 12.15 -13.47 4.53
C GLN A 128 12.58 -12.68 5.77
N THR A 129 12.12 -11.44 5.91
CA THR A 129 12.40 -10.63 7.11
C THR A 129 11.84 -11.30 8.37
N GLN A 130 10.61 -11.82 8.31
CA GLN A 130 10.01 -12.52 9.44
C GLN A 130 10.76 -13.80 9.83
N ILE A 131 11.30 -14.53 8.84
CA ILE A 131 12.14 -15.72 9.08
C ILE A 131 13.47 -15.31 9.72
N GLU A 132 14.14 -14.26 9.22
CA GLU A 132 15.37 -13.73 9.81
C GLU A 132 15.15 -13.31 11.27
N GLU A 133 14.09 -12.56 11.56
CA GLU A 133 13.72 -12.18 12.92
C GLU A 133 13.48 -13.42 13.80
N SER A 134 12.75 -14.41 13.29
CA SER A 134 12.49 -15.67 14.01
C SER A 134 13.76 -16.47 14.28
N MET A 135 14.71 -16.50 13.33
CA MET A 135 16.00 -17.17 13.48
C MET A 135 16.88 -16.47 14.51
N ASN A 136 16.88 -15.14 14.55
CA ASN A 136 17.60 -14.39 15.58
C ASN A 136 17.02 -14.68 16.97
N THR A 137 15.69 -14.67 17.11
CA THR A 137 15.04 -15.05 18.38
C THR A 137 15.36 -16.48 18.79
N LEU A 138 15.41 -17.42 17.85
CA LEU A 138 15.81 -18.81 18.15
C LEU A 138 17.25 -18.88 18.67
N ALA A 139 18.18 -18.15 18.05
CA ALA A 139 19.58 -18.11 18.48
C ALA A 139 19.73 -17.51 19.89
N GLU A 140 18.97 -16.45 20.21
CA GLU A 140 18.92 -15.86 21.55
C GLU A 140 18.43 -16.88 22.60
N ILE A 141 17.38 -17.63 22.28
CA ILE A 141 16.85 -18.68 23.17
C ILE A 141 17.88 -19.79 23.40
N ILE A 142 18.58 -20.24 22.35
CA ILE A 142 19.62 -21.26 22.47
C ILE A 142 20.76 -20.76 23.37
N ALA A 143 21.23 -19.53 23.16
CA ALA A 143 22.28 -18.94 23.99
C ALA A 143 21.84 -18.78 25.45
N GLU A 144 20.57 -18.44 25.70
CA GLU A 144 20.02 -18.37 27.05
C GLU A 144 20.00 -19.75 27.73
N ILE A 145 19.62 -20.80 27.00
CA ILE A 145 19.67 -22.18 27.50
C ILE A 145 21.11 -22.57 27.87
N GLU A 146 22.09 -22.34 26.99
CA GLU A 146 23.51 -22.65 27.25
C GLU A 146 24.05 -21.91 28.48
N MET A 147 23.67 -20.64 28.67
CA MET A 147 24.04 -19.88 29.86
C MET A 147 23.40 -20.44 31.15
N VAL A 148 22.17 -20.95 31.08
CA VAL A 148 21.48 -21.54 32.24
C VAL A 148 22.09 -22.90 32.58
N GLU A 149 22.36 -23.74 31.58
CA GLU A 149 23.01 -25.05 31.77
C GLU A 149 24.42 -24.89 32.32
N GLY A 150 25.23 -23.98 31.78
CA GLY A 150 26.60 -23.73 32.26
C GLY A 150 26.71 -23.06 33.63
N ARG A 151 25.60 -22.65 34.25
CA ARG A 151 25.54 -22.16 35.65
C ARG A 151 25.12 -23.24 36.65
N GLN A 152 24.72 -24.42 36.18
CA GLN A 152 24.35 -25.55 37.02
C GLN A 152 25.54 -26.50 37.33
N ASP A 153 26.70 -26.25 36.71
CA ASP A 153 28.00 -26.85 37.04
C ASP A 153 28.83 -25.95 37.99
#